data_AF-A0A0B0M5J0-F1
#
_entry.id   AF-A0A0B0M5J0-F1
#
_cell.length_a   1.000
_cell.length_b   1.000
_cell.length_c   1.000
_cell.angle_alpha   90.00
_cell.angle_beta   90.00
_cell.angle_gamma   90.00
#
_symmetry.space_group_name_H-M   'P 1'
#
loop_
_entity.id
_entity.type
_entity.pdbx_description
1 polymer ?
#
loop_
_entity_poly.entity_id
_entity_poly.type
_entity_poly.pdbx_seq_one_letter_code
_entity_poly.pdbx_strand_id
1 'polypeptide(L)'
;MHTAGLRSFASVAEAKEVSSGQKVGCLQLFEITHRKKDGSPMTSEVGQIMEKLKEKKAEYETIASTDSSINLENIDNRIITEVLGPESNEEAKAVAMAAEQSRKYDELQLCFSI
;
A
#
# COMPACT_ATOMS: atom_id res chain seq x y z
N MET A 1 8.62 -14.20 -29.26
CA MET A 1 7.60 -13.82 -28.27
C MET A 1 8.32 -13.61 -26.94
N HIS A 2 8.70 -12.38 -26.60
CA HIS A 2 9.27 -12.09 -25.28
C HIS A 2 8.13 -11.68 -24.37
N THR A 3 7.63 -12.62 -23.58
CA THR A 3 6.84 -12.33 -22.39
C THR A 3 7.79 -11.64 -21.43
N ALA A 4 7.81 -10.30 -21.45
CA ALA A 4 8.54 -9.52 -20.48
C ALA A 4 7.97 -9.87 -19.10
N GLY A 5 8.74 -10.62 -18.33
CA GLY A 5 8.31 -11.17 -17.04
C GLY A 5 7.84 -10.07 -16.10
N LEU A 6 6.62 -10.21 -15.60
CA LEU A 6 6.11 -9.44 -14.47
C LEU A 6 6.99 -9.81 -13.27
N ARG A 7 7.86 -8.88 -12.84
CA ARG A 7 8.61 -9.04 -11.61
C ARG A 7 7.63 -8.95 -10.44
N SER A 8 7.75 -9.87 -9.49
CA SER A 8 7.00 -9.78 -8.24
C SER A 8 7.45 -8.54 -7.45
N PHE A 9 6.60 -8.03 -6.57
CA PHE A 9 6.94 -6.91 -5.68
C PHE A 9 8.23 -7.19 -4.88
N ALA A 10 8.39 -8.42 -4.39
CA ALA A 10 9.59 -8.84 -3.66
C ALA A 10 10.86 -8.73 -4.51
N SER A 11 10.82 -9.19 -5.76
CA SER A 11 11.98 -9.10 -6.67
C SER A 11 12.34 -7.66 -7.06
N VAL A 12 11.35 -6.75 -7.09
CA VAL A 12 11.59 -5.33 -7.35
C VAL A 12 12.21 -4.64 -6.13
N ALA A 13 11.72 -4.94 -4.93
CA ALA A 13 12.29 -4.44 -3.69
C ALA A 13 13.74 -4.92 -3.53
N GLU A 14 13.98 -6.23 -3.61
CA GLU A 14 15.31 -6.84 -3.45
C GLU A 14 16.32 -6.26 -4.45
N ALA A 15 15.97 -6.16 -5.73
CA ALA A 15 16.88 -5.59 -6.73
C ALA A 15 17.27 -4.14 -6.42
N LYS A 16 16.35 -3.37 -5.83
CA LYS A 16 16.60 -1.98 -5.48
C LYS A 16 17.37 -1.85 -4.17
N GLU A 17 17.08 -2.69 -3.18
CA GLU A 17 17.85 -2.80 -1.94
C GLU A 17 19.30 -3.20 -2.24
N VAL A 18 19.51 -4.19 -3.11
CA VAL A 18 20.84 -4.62 -3.57
C VAL A 18 21.59 -3.49 -4.28
N SER A 19 20.90 -2.68 -5.09
CA SER A 19 21.52 -1.55 -5.80
C SER A 19 21.80 -0.33 -4.92
N SER A 20 20.99 -0.11 -3.88
CA SER A 20 21.09 1.08 -3.01
C SER A 20 21.83 0.82 -1.71
N GLY A 21 22.00 -0.46 -1.32
CA GLY A 21 22.56 -0.84 -0.03
C GLY A 21 21.67 -0.49 1.16
N GLN A 22 20.42 -0.07 0.93
CA GLN A 22 19.47 0.37 1.94
C GLN A 22 18.13 -0.35 1.77
N LYS A 23 17.41 -0.60 2.87
CA LYS A 23 16.07 -1.19 2.80
C LYS A 23 15.12 -0.26 2.04
N VAL A 24 14.28 -0.86 1.19
CA VAL A 24 13.26 -0.14 0.43
C VAL A 24 12.07 0.12 1.35
N GLY A 25 11.82 1.39 1.64
CA GLY A 25 10.64 1.81 2.37
C GLY A 25 9.35 1.62 1.56
N CYS A 26 8.21 1.51 2.25
CA CYS A 26 6.90 1.31 1.61
C CYS A 26 6.53 2.45 0.65
N LEU A 27 6.89 3.70 1.00
CA LEU A 27 6.71 4.86 0.14
C LEU A 27 7.48 4.70 -1.17
N GLN A 28 8.73 4.25 -1.09
CA GLN A 28 9.57 4.09 -2.26
C GLN A 28 9.07 2.94 -3.15
N LEU A 29 8.50 1.89 -2.56
CA LEU A 29 7.87 0.81 -3.30
C LEU A 29 6.62 1.29 -4.05
N PHE A 30 5.78 2.10 -3.41
CA PHE A 30 4.61 2.73 -4.04
C PHE A 30 4.99 3.55 -5.27
N GLU A 31 6.06 4.36 -5.19
CA GLU A 31 6.51 5.14 -6.33
C GLU A 31 6.97 4.28 -7.51
N ILE A 32 7.65 3.16 -7.25
CA ILE A 32 8.17 2.29 -8.31
C ILE A 32 7.03 1.58 -9.05
N THR A 33 6.02 1.13 -8.31
CA THR A 33 4.95 0.29 -8.85
C THR A 33 3.88 1.11 -9.57
N HIS A 34 3.69 2.37 -9.21
CA HIS A 34 2.72 3.27 -9.82
C HIS A 34 3.32 4.21 -10.86
N ARG A 35 4.61 4.02 -11.20
CA ARG A 35 5.29 4.73 -12.29
C ARG A 35 5.38 3.88 -13.56
N LYS A 36 5.17 4.55 -14.68
CA LYS A 36 5.46 4.01 -16.01
C LYS A 36 6.97 3.94 -16.22
N LYS A 37 7.41 3.23 -17.27
CA LYS A 37 8.83 3.11 -17.62
C LYS A 37 9.50 4.44 -17.95
N ASP A 38 8.72 5.42 -18.40
CA ASP A 38 9.17 6.80 -18.66
C ASP A 38 9.34 7.64 -17.38
N GLY A 39 9.01 7.08 -16.20
CA GLY A 39 9.05 7.76 -14.92
C GLY A 39 7.84 8.63 -14.62
N SER A 40 6.85 8.70 -15.51
CA SER A 40 5.59 9.41 -15.24
C SER A 40 4.65 8.58 -14.35
N PRO A 41 3.80 9.22 -13.52
CA PRO A 41 2.76 8.50 -12.80
C PRO A 41 1.75 7.89 -13.80
N MET A 42 1.19 6.74 -13.46
CA MET A 42 0.22 6.06 -14.33
C MET A 42 -1.04 6.89 -14.60
N THR A 43 -1.49 7.66 -13.61
CA THR A 43 -2.63 8.59 -13.72
C THR A 43 -2.28 9.92 -13.05
N SER A 44 -3.03 10.97 -13.38
CA SER A 44 -2.85 12.29 -12.74
C SER A 44 -3.18 12.25 -11.24
N GLU A 45 -4.12 11.41 -10.82
CA GLU A 45 -4.46 11.19 -9.41
C GLU A 45 -3.28 10.58 -8.64
N VAL A 46 -2.66 9.52 -9.19
CA VAL A 46 -1.43 8.94 -8.62
C VAL A 46 -0.33 9.99 -8.51
N GLY A 47 -0.19 10.86 -9.51
CA GLY A 47 0.77 11.98 -9.45
C GLY A 47 0.54 12.91 -8.26
N GLN A 48 -0.72 13.29 -8.00
CA GLN A 48 -1.09 14.13 -6.86
C GLN A 48 -0.88 13.42 -5.51
N ILE A 49 -1.16 12.12 -5.45
CA ILE A 49 -0.90 11.29 -4.27
C ILE A 49 0.60 11.25 -3.97
N MET A 50 1.43 10.99 -4.98
CA MET A 50 2.90 10.97 -4.82
C MET A 50 3.44 12.32 -4.32
N GLU A 51 2.88 13.44 -4.79
CA GLU A 51 3.25 14.77 -4.33
C GLU A 51 2.92 14.97 -2.84
N LYS A 52 1.70 14.59 -2.41
CA LYS A 52 1.28 14.63 -1.00
C LYS A 52 2.14 13.73 -0.11
N LEU A 53 2.47 12.52 -0.57
CA LEU A 53 3.34 11.60 0.17
C LEU A 53 4.73 12.21 0.39
N LYS A 54 5.26 12.91 -0.62
CA LYS A 54 6.58 13.56 -0.55
C LYS A 54 6.57 14.77 0.38
N GLU A 55 5.52 15.58 0.35
CA GLU A 55 5.31 16.70 1.28
C GLU A 55 5.24 16.20 2.73
N LYS A 56 4.44 15.15 2.99
CA LYS A 56 4.32 14.55 4.32
C LYS A 56 5.61 13.90 4.80
N LYS A 57 6.37 13.26 3.91
CA LYS A 57 7.68 12.71 4.26
C LYS A 57 8.64 13.79 4.73
N ALA A 58 8.67 14.94 4.07
CA ALA A 58 9.49 16.07 4.49
C ALA A 58 9.05 16.60 5.87
N GLU A 59 7.74 16.73 6.11
CA GLU A 59 7.21 17.13 7.43
C GLU A 59 7.70 16.17 8.53
N TYR A 60 7.53 14.87 8.36
CA TYR A 60 7.94 13.89 9.37
C TYR A 60 9.46 13.74 9.51
N GLU A 61 10.26 13.93 8.46
CA GLU A 61 11.72 13.97 8.58
C GLU A 61 12.19 15.14 9.46
N THR A 62 11.55 16.30 9.36
CA THR A 62 11.86 17.44 10.24
C THR A 62 11.50 17.16 11.70
N ILE A 63 10.37 16.48 11.93
CA ILE A 63 9.94 16.07 13.27
C ILE A 63 10.88 15.01 13.83
N ALA A 64 11.23 13.98 13.06
CA ALA A 64 12.15 12.92 13.48
C ALA A 64 13.57 13.44 13.75
N SER A 65 13.99 14.50 13.05
CA SER A 65 15.24 15.20 13.36
C SER A 65 15.21 15.90 14.73
N THR A 66 14.01 16.23 15.24
CA THR A 66 13.81 16.86 16.55
C THR A 66 13.51 15.83 17.64
N ASP A 67 12.76 14.80 17.30
CA ASP A 67 12.35 13.70 18.17
C ASP A 67 12.95 12.38 17.65
N SER A 68 14.11 12.01 18.20
CA SER A 68 14.84 10.80 17.83
C SER A 68 14.13 9.50 18.20
N SER A 69 12.97 9.56 18.87
CA SER A 69 12.16 8.39 19.20
C SER A 69 11.35 7.86 18.01
N ILE A 70 11.23 8.66 16.94
CA ILE A 70 10.48 8.30 15.74
C ILE A 70 11.37 7.44 14.80
N ASN A 71 11.00 6.16 14.62
CA ASN A 71 11.67 5.25 13.69
C ASN A 71 11.26 5.53 12.22
N LEU A 72 12.22 5.62 11.29
CA LEU A 72 11.97 5.83 9.85
C LEU A 72 10.99 4.82 9.23
N GLU A 73 11.06 3.53 9.57
CA GLU A 73 10.08 2.54 9.07
C GLU A 73 8.67 2.79 9.61
N ASN A 74 8.55 3.41 10.79
CA ASN A 74 7.26 3.81 11.36
C ASN A 74 6.69 5.07 10.67
N ILE A 75 7.57 5.96 10.19
CA ILE A 75 7.19 7.18 9.46
C ILE A 75 6.51 6.82 8.14
N ASP A 76 7.15 5.98 7.33
CA ASP A 76 6.62 5.59 6.02
C ASP A 76 5.22 4.94 6.13
N ASN A 77 5.05 4.00 7.07
CA ASN A 77 3.78 3.32 7.32
C ASN A 77 2.69 4.29 7.78
N ARG A 78 3.05 5.24 8.64
CA ARG A 78 2.12 6.27 9.13
C ARG A 78 1.68 7.20 8.00
N ILE A 79 2.61 7.69 7.18
CA ILE A 79 2.32 8.57 6.05
C ILE A 79 1.41 7.87 5.04
N ILE A 80 1.69 6.60 4.70
CA ILE A 80 0.83 5.83 3.81
C ILE A 80 -0.60 5.74 4.36
N THR A 81 -0.75 5.47 5.65
CA THR A 81 -2.07 5.34 6.29
C THR A 81 -2.80 6.69 6.36
N GLU A 82 -2.08 7.80 6.55
CA GLU A 82 -2.67 9.16 6.60
C GLU A 82 -3.05 9.69 5.20
N VAL A 83 -2.25 9.41 4.17
CA VAL A 83 -2.48 9.93 2.81
C VAL A 83 -3.39 9.03 1.98
N LEU A 84 -3.24 7.71 2.08
CA LEU A 84 -4.09 6.74 1.37
C LEU A 84 -5.33 6.33 2.18
N GLY A 85 -5.39 6.70 3.47
CA GLY A 85 -6.47 6.39 4.37
C GLY A 85 -6.50 4.92 4.82
N PRO A 86 -7.14 4.61 5.98
CA PRO A 86 -7.50 3.25 6.36
C PRO A 86 -8.72 2.68 5.58
N GLU A 87 -9.26 3.42 4.62
CA GLU A 87 -10.56 3.20 3.97
C GLU A 87 -10.61 1.98 3.03
N SER A 88 -9.46 1.45 2.61
CA SER A 88 -9.40 0.17 1.86
C SER A 88 -9.83 -1.05 2.70
N ASN A 89 -9.98 -0.89 4.02
CA ASN A 89 -10.49 -1.95 4.90
C ASN A 89 -12.03 -1.92 5.02
N GLU A 90 -12.72 -0.91 4.49
CA GLU A 90 -14.19 -0.93 4.46
C GLU A 90 -14.72 -1.98 3.48
N GLU A 91 -14.05 -2.17 2.34
CA GLU A 91 -14.41 -3.22 1.37
C GLU A 91 -14.19 -4.62 1.97
N ALA A 92 -13.09 -4.82 2.70
CA ALA A 92 -12.84 -6.07 3.43
C ALA A 92 -13.85 -6.30 4.56
N LYS A 93 -14.27 -5.25 5.29
CA LYS A 93 -15.32 -5.34 6.32
C LYS A 93 -16.70 -5.58 5.72
N ALA A 94 -17.03 -4.96 4.60
CA ALA A 94 -18.29 -5.16 3.89
C ALA A 94 -18.39 -6.59 3.34
N VAL A 95 -17.30 -7.12 2.77
CA VAL A 95 -17.23 -8.52 2.31
C VAL A 95 -17.33 -9.50 3.49
N ALA A 96 -16.66 -9.23 4.61
CA ALA A 96 -16.79 -10.05 5.81
C ALA A 96 -18.22 -10.06 6.37
N MET A 97 -18.87 -8.88 6.42
CA MET A 97 -20.25 -8.74 6.89
C MET A 97 -21.26 -9.42 5.94
N ALA A 98 -21.04 -9.34 4.62
CA ALA A 98 -21.86 -10.02 3.62
C ALA A 98 -21.69 -11.56 3.63
N ALA A 99 -20.46 -12.04 3.85
CA ALA A 99 -20.16 -13.47 3.96
C ALA A 99 -20.74 -14.11 5.23
N GLU A 100 -20.84 -13.35 6.32
CA GLU A 100 -21.47 -13.80 7.57
C GLU A 100 -23.00 -13.85 7.46
N GLN A 101 -23.62 -12.84 6.82
CA GLN A 101 -25.05 -12.88 6.52
C GLN A 101 -25.42 -14.03 5.56
N SER A 102 -24.59 -14.30 4.55
CA SER A 102 -24.81 -15.42 3.62
C SER A 102 -24.73 -16.77 4.33
N ARG A 103 -23.71 -17.01 5.17
CA ARG A 103 -23.62 -18.24 5.99
C ARG A 103 -24.86 -18.47 6.85
N LYS A 104 -25.37 -17.41 7.47
CA LYS A 104 -26.57 -17.48 8.31
C LYS A 104 -27.84 -17.84 7.51
N TYR A 105 -27.95 -17.41 6.26
CA TYR A 105 -29.06 -17.77 5.38
C TYR A 105 -28.95 -19.21 4.87
N ASP A 106 -27.74 -19.66 4.54
CA ASP A 106 -27.48 -21.04 4.09
C ASP A 106 -27.76 -22.07 5.21
N GLU A 107 -27.41 -21.75 6.46
CA GLU A 107 -27.74 -22.58 7.63
C GLU A 107 -29.26 -22.65 7.86
N LEU A 108 -29.99 -21.54 7.68
CA LEU A 108 -31.44 -21.51 7.82
C LEU A 108 -32.15 -22.31 6.70
N GLN A 109 -31.60 -22.32 5.48
CA GLN A 109 -32.11 -23.12 4.36
C GLN A 109 -31.90 -24.63 4.56
N LEU A 110 -30.77 -25.03 5.17
CA LEU A 110 -30.48 -26.43 5.50
C LEU A 110 -31.45 -27.00 6.55
N CYS A 111 -31.87 -26.19 7.53
CA CYS A 111 -32.84 -26.60 8.55
C CYS A 111 -34.27 -26.79 8.02
N PHE A 112 -34.62 -26.22 6.86
CA PHE A 112 -35.98 -26.32 6.28
C PHE A 112 -36.13 -27.44 5.24
N SER A 113 -35.04 -28.18 4.94
CA SER A 113 -34.99 -29.25 3.93
C SER A 113 -34.96 -30.68 4.52
N ILE A 114 -35.31 -30.84 5.81
CA ILE A 114 -35.49 -32.15 6.47
C ILE A 114 -36.99 -32.31 6.78
#